data_AF-A0A945KWJ7-F1
#
_entry.id   AF-A0A945KWJ7-F1
#
_cell.length_a   1.000
_cell.length_b   1.000
_cell.length_c   1.000
_cell.angle_alpha   90.00
_cell.angle_beta   90.00
_cell.angle_gamma   90.00
#
_symmetry.space_group_name_H-M   'P 1'
#
loop_
_entity.id
_entity.type
_entity.pdbx_description
1 polymer ?
#
loop_
_entity_poly.entity_id
_entity_poly.type
_entity_poly.pdbx_seq_one_letter_code
_entity_poly.pdbx_strand_id
1 'polypeptide(L)'
;MLYTSTTGTGKDLVLLHGWGFNADLFNTLIEKYQNQYRITKIDLPGHGRSKDVAGGIDEWCDEIIKILPKNPILLGWSLGGLLAINIATKIQLSRLILIASSPNFVQNKNWTFGIDADNF
;
A
#
# COMPACT_ATOMS: atom_id res chain seq x y z
N MET A 1 -9.24 -3.01 13.07
CA MET A 1 -8.47 -1.75 13.20
C MET A 1 -7.06 -2.05 12.75
N LEU A 2 -6.57 -1.27 11.78
CA LEU A 2 -5.24 -1.46 11.22
C LEU A 2 -4.19 -0.78 12.09
N TYR A 3 -3.04 -1.44 12.26
CA TYR A 3 -1.88 -0.86 12.90
C TYR A 3 -1.24 0.17 11.97
N THR A 4 -0.95 1.34 12.54
CA THR A 4 -0.21 2.39 11.84
C THR A 4 0.83 3.01 12.76
N SER A 5 1.90 3.53 12.16
CA SER A 5 2.89 4.36 12.86
C SER A 5 3.25 5.52 11.95
N THR A 6 3.29 6.72 12.52
CA THR A 6 3.64 7.94 11.80
C THR A 6 4.87 8.59 12.42
N THR A 7 5.82 9.01 11.59
CA THR A 7 7.07 9.64 12.03
C THR A 7 7.44 10.79 11.09
N GLY A 8 8.15 11.79 11.61
CA GLY A 8 8.60 12.93 10.82
C GLY A 8 7.54 14.01 10.64
N THR A 9 7.91 15.03 9.86
CA THR A 9 7.09 16.20 9.54
C THR A 9 7.25 16.56 8.06
N GLY A 10 6.32 17.35 7.51
CA GLY A 10 6.35 17.75 6.10
C GLY A 10 5.23 17.12 5.29
N LYS A 11 5.49 16.80 4.02
CA LYS A 11 4.47 16.24 3.11
C LYS A 11 4.12 14.81 3.52
N ASP A 12 2.83 14.47 3.47
CA ASP A 12 2.35 13.14 3.82
C ASP A 12 2.80 12.09 2.79
N LEU A 13 3.48 11.05 3.28
CA LEU A 13 3.89 9.87 2.53
C LEU A 13 3.37 8.62 3.23
N VAL A 14 2.52 7.85 2.57
CA VAL A 14 1.96 6.62 3.10
C VAL A 14 2.58 5.41 2.42
N LEU A 15 2.97 4.41 3.20
CA LEU A 15 3.70 3.21 2.74
C LEU A 15 2.87 1.93 2.96
N LEU A 16 2.66 1.17 1.89
CA LEU A 16 1.95 -0.12 1.88
C LEU A 16 2.91 -1.26 1.48
N HIS A 17 3.06 -2.27 2.35
CA HIS A 17 3.98 -3.39 2.14
C HIS A 17 3.39 -4.50 1.26
N GLY A 18 4.20 -5.51 0.90
CA GLY A 18 3.79 -6.68 0.13
C GLY A 18 3.22 -7.82 0.99
N TRP A 19 2.65 -8.83 0.33
CA TRP A 19 2.07 -10.02 0.98
C TRP A 19 3.09 -10.77 1.86
N GLY A 20 2.66 -11.24 3.03
CA GLY A 20 3.52 -12.01 3.96
C GLY A 20 4.51 -11.18 4.79
N PHE A 21 4.55 -9.86 4.59
CA PHE A 21 5.41 -8.94 5.35
C PHE A 21 4.60 -8.06 6.31
N ASN A 22 5.27 -7.10 6.95
CA ASN A 22 4.67 -6.01 7.71
C ASN A 22 5.41 -4.70 7.39
N ALA A 23 4.94 -3.59 7.95
CA ALA A 23 5.41 -2.24 7.64
C ALA A 23 6.85 -1.94 8.11
N ASP A 24 7.47 -2.78 8.96
CA ASP A 24 8.83 -2.55 9.45
C ASP A 24 9.90 -2.75 8.37
N LEU A 25 9.55 -3.42 7.25
CA LEU A 25 10.33 -3.44 6.02
C LEU A 25 10.81 -2.04 5.59
N PHE A 26 10.01 -1.01 5.84
CA PHE A 26 10.31 0.35 5.42
C PHE A 26 11.18 1.14 6.40
N ASN A 27 11.66 0.58 7.51
CA ASN A 27 12.37 1.34 8.54
C ASN A 27 13.60 2.09 7.98
N THR A 28 14.42 1.46 7.13
CA THR A 28 15.57 2.13 6.50
C THR A 28 15.15 3.27 5.57
N LEU A 29 14.02 3.13 4.86
CA LEU A 29 13.46 4.19 4.04
C LEU A 29 12.98 5.36 4.92
N ILE A 30 12.30 5.05 6.03
CA ILE A 30 11.79 6.05 6.97
C ILE A 30 12.95 6.81 7.59
N GLU A 31 13.97 6.13 8.09
CA GLU A 31 15.16 6.75 8.69
C GLU A 31 15.81 7.77 7.77
N LYS A 32 15.89 7.44 6.47
CA LYS A 32 16.47 8.29 5.44
C LYS A 32 15.63 9.54 5.12
N TYR A 33 14.31 9.45 5.19
CA TYR A 33 13.40 10.48 4.65
C TYR A 33 12.49 11.16 5.69
N GLN A 34 12.50 10.75 6.96
CA GLN A 34 11.65 11.29 8.03
C GLN A 34 11.84 12.79 8.30
N ASN A 35 12.97 13.38 7.90
CA ASN A 35 13.21 14.82 8.04
C ASN A 35 12.62 15.65 6.88
N GLN A 36 12.06 15.01 5.85
CA GLN A 36 11.48 15.67 4.67
C GLN A 36 9.99 15.38 4.49
N TYR A 37 9.53 14.25 5.03
CA TYR A 37 8.17 13.76 4.90
C TYR A 37 7.59 13.38 6.26
N ARG A 38 6.29 13.57 6.41
CA ARG A 38 5.50 12.93 7.46
C ARG A 38 5.11 11.54 6.94
N ILE A 39 5.79 10.51 7.42
CA ILE A 39 5.70 9.17 6.86
C ILE A 39 4.79 8.31 7.74
N THR A 40 3.71 7.80 7.17
CA THR A 40 2.80 6.84 7.81
C THR A 40 3.01 5.48 7.19
N LYS A 41 3.40 4.50 8.01
CA LYS A 41 3.49 3.09 7.61
C LYS A 41 2.29 2.32 8.14
N ILE A 42 1.73 1.43 7.33
CA ILE A 42 0.50 0.68 7.64
C ILE A 42 0.80 -0.80 7.51
N ASP A 43 0.46 -1.60 8.53
CA ASP A 43 0.37 -3.05 8.36
C ASP A 43 -0.95 -3.37 7.64
N LEU A 44 -0.88 -4.08 6.52
CA LEU A 44 -2.04 -4.46 5.74
C LEU A 44 -3.01 -5.35 6.55
N PRO A 45 -4.31 -5.40 6.19
CA PRO A 45 -5.25 -6.31 6.84
C PRO A 45 -4.73 -7.75 6.93
N GLY A 46 -4.83 -8.34 8.12
CA GLY A 46 -4.36 -9.71 8.38
C GLY A 46 -2.85 -9.89 8.46
N HIS A 47 -2.07 -8.81 8.33
CA HIS A 47 -0.60 -8.86 8.35
C HIS A 47 -0.02 -8.14 9.56
N GLY A 48 1.14 -8.61 10.01
CA GLY A 48 1.89 -7.99 11.11
C GLY A 48 1.04 -7.84 12.37
N ARG A 49 0.79 -6.58 12.76
CA ARG A 49 0.04 -6.18 13.94
C ARG A 49 -1.43 -5.84 13.65
N SER A 50 -1.81 -5.78 12.36
CA SER A 50 -3.18 -5.52 11.95
C SER A 50 -4.03 -6.77 12.07
N LYS A 51 -5.22 -6.63 12.66
CA LYS A 51 -6.23 -7.68 12.60
C LYS A 51 -6.68 -7.89 11.15
N ASP A 52 -7.16 -9.09 10.87
CA ASP A 52 -7.79 -9.38 9.59
C ASP A 52 -9.07 -8.55 9.39
N VAL A 53 -9.35 -8.25 8.13
CA VAL A 53 -10.56 -7.55 7.69
C VAL A 53 -11.27 -8.49 6.74
N ALA A 54 -12.49 -8.87 7.10
CA ALA A 54 -13.33 -9.71 6.26
C ALA A 54 -13.58 -9.04 4.90
N GLY A 55 -13.58 -9.86 3.84
CA GLY A 55 -13.71 -9.39 2.47
C GLY A 55 -12.41 -9.59 1.68
N GLY A 56 -12.21 -8.79 0.64
CA GLY A 56 -11.07 -8.86 -0.24
C GLY A 56 -10.42 -7.49 -0.48
N ILE A 57 -9.83 -7.34 -1.67
CA ILE A 57 -9.07 -6.14 -2.05
C ILE A 57 -9.88 -4.86 -1.85
N ASP A 58 -11.17 -4.86 -2.18
CA ASP A 58 -12.01 -3.67 -2.08
C ASP A 58 -12.23 -3.23 -0.63
N GLU A 59 -12.63 -4.16 0.25
CA GLU A 59 -12.79 -3.88 1.68
C GLU A 59 -11.47 -3.46 2.32
N TRP A 60 -10.36 -4.07 1.90
CA TRP A 60 -9.03 -3.70 2.37
C TRP A 60 -8.66 -2.27 1.97
N CYS A 61 -8.94 -1.89 0.72
CA CYS A 61 -8.73 -0.51 0.25
C CYS A 61 -9.59 0.48 1.03
N ASP A 62 -10.85 0.15 1.28
CA ASP A 62 -11.78 1.02 2.00
C ASP A 62 -11.33 1.24 3.46
N GLU A 63 -10.83 0.20 4.13
CA GLU A 63 -10.24 0.34 5.47
C GLU A 63 -8.96 1.18 5.47
N ILE A 64 -8.10 1.05 4.46
CA ILE A 64 -6.89 1.86 4.33
C ILE A 64 -7.24 3.33 4.09
N ILE A 65 -8.21 3.62 3.20
CA ILE A 65 -8.64 4.98 2.85
C ILE A 65 -9.07 5.77 4.08
N LYS A 66 -9.72 5.12 5.05
CA LYS A 66 -10.15 5.76 6.32
C LYS A 66 -8.99 6.34 7.14
N ILE A 67 -7.75 5.90 6.88
CA ILE A 67 -6.54 6.30 7.61
C ILE A 67 -5.72 7.34 6.82
N LEU A 68 -5.92 7.43 5.51
CA LEU A 68 -5.12 8.29 4.65
C LEU A 68 -5.38 9.78 4.97
N PRO A 69 -4.33 10.62 5.07
CA PRO A 69 -4.52 12.06 5.14
C PRO A 69 -5.01 12.57 3.78
N LYS A 70 -5.40 13.85 3.72
CA LYS A 70 -5.92 14.45 2.49
C LYS A 70 -4.81 14.56 1.43
N ASN A 71 -5.03 13.98 0.26
CA ASN A 71 -4.15 14.08 -0.92
C ASN A 71 -2.68 13.64 -0.67
N PRO A 72 -2.43 12.42 -0.15
CA PRO A 72 -1.09 11.97 0.22
C PRO A 72 -0.24 11.60 -1.00
N ILE A 73 1.06 11.39 -0.80
CA ILE A 73 1.84 10.50 -1.67
C ILE A 73 1.59 9.08 -1.19
N LEU A 74 1.18 8.17 -2.08
CA LEU A 74 0.97 6.76 -1.75
C LEU A 74 2.01 5.89 -2.44
N LEU A 75 2.78 5.16 -1.66
CA LEU A 75 3.76 4.19 -2.13
C LEU A 75 3.30 2.78 -1.79
N GLY A 76 3.23 1.92 -2.80
CA GLY A 76 2.91 0.51 -2.63
C GLY A 76 3.95 -0.41 -3.25
N TRP A 77 4.35 -1.44 -2.51
CA TRP A 77 5.22 -2.51 -2.99
C TRP A 77 4.42 -3.81 -3.18
N SER A 78 4.58 -4.48 -4.33
CA SER A 78 3.94 -5.76 -4.63
C SER A 78 2.42 -5.70 -4.40
N LEU A 79 1.84 -6.51 -3.50
CA LEU A 79 0.43 -6.44 -3.11
C LEU A 79 0.01 -5.02 -2.67
N GLY A 80 0.83 -4.32 -1.89
CA GLY A 80 0.56 -2.95 -1.49
C GLY A 80 0.45 -1.99 -2.67
N GLY A 81 1.14 -2.27 -3.77
CA GLY A 81 1.01 -1.52 -5.02
C GLY A 81 -0.32 -1.78 -5.74
N LEU A 82 -0.81 -3.03 -5.74
CA LEU A 82 -2.14 -3.36 -6.26
C LEU A 82 -3.24 -2.63 -5.47
N LEU A 83 -3.14 -2.63 -4.15
CA LEU A 83 -4.04 -1.86 -3.28
C LEU A 83 -3.93 -0.36 -3.58
N ALA A 84 -2.71 0.17 -3.74
CA ALA A 84 -2.51 1.59 -4.05
C ALA A 84 -3.11 2.02 -5.40
N ILE A 85 -3.05 1.15 -6.43
CA ILE A 85 -3.72 1.37 -7.72
C ILE A 85 -5.24 1.44 -7.52
N ASN A 86 -5.83 0.49 -6.78
CA ASN A 86 -7.27 0.49 -6.49
C ASN A 86 -7.70 1.71 -5.65
N ILE A 87 -6.89 2.14 -4.69
CA ILE A 87 -7.16 3.35 -3.90
C ILE A 87 -7.14 4.60 -4.79
N ALA A 88 -6.20 4.67 -5.74
CA ALA A 88 -6.07 5.80 -6.67
C ALA A 88 -7.28 5.98 -7.61
N THR A 89 -8.12 4.96 -7.80
CA THR A 89 -9.38 5.10 -8.55
C THR A 89 -10.53 5.64 -7.69
N LYS A 90 -10.40 5.57 -6.36
CA LYS A 90 -11.43 5.96 -5.39
C LYS A 90 -11.21 7.37 -4.82
N ILE A 91 -9.95 7.81 -4.69
CA ILE A 91 -9.59 9.09 -4.09
C ILE A 91 -8.50 9.83 -4.85
N GLN A 92 -8.41 11.15 -4.63
CA GLN A 92 -7.31 11.95 -5.15
C GLN A 92 -6.01 11.71 -4.35
N LEU A 93 -4.94 11.37 -5.08
CA LEU A 93 -3.58 11.28 -4.56
C LEU A 93 -2.72 12.40 -5.17
N SER A 94 -1.71 12.85 -4.43
CA SER A 94 -0.75 13.83 -4.96
C SER A 94 0.26 13.18 -5.89
N ARG A 95 0.67 11.95 -5.57
CA ARG A 95 1.52 11.06 -6.37
C ARG A 95 1.24 9.60 -6.00
N LEU A 96 1.37 8.71 -6.97
CA LEU A 96 1.35 7.26 -6.79
C LEU A 96 2.74 6.71 -7.14
N ILE A 97 3.32 5.92 -6.24
CA ILE A 97 4.62 5.27 -6.43
C ILE A 97 4.43 3.76 -6.34
N LEU A 98 4.80 3.04 -7.39
CA LEU A 98 4.66 1.59 -7.48
C LEU A 98 6.04 0.94 -7.54
N ILE A 99 6.29 -0.01 -6.64
CA ILE A 99 7.53 -0.78 -6.61
C ILE A 99 7.19 -2.24 -6.86
N ALA A 100 7.75 -2.84 -7.90
CA ALA A 100 7.58 -4.26 -8.25
C ALA A 100 6.11 -4.73 -8.11
N SER A 101 5.19 -3.98 -8.73
CA SER A 101 3.75 -4.22 -8.64
C SER A 101 3.10 -4.17 -10.02
N SER A 102 1.93 -4.76 -10.14
CA SER A 102 1.15 -4.86 -11.37
C SER A 102 -0.33 -4.55 -11.05
N PRO A 103 -1.09 -3.91 -11.96
CA PRO A 103 -2.54 -3.76 -11.80
C PRO A 103 -3.27 -5.11 -11.83
N ASN A 104 -2.65 -6.15 -12.38
CA ASN A 104 -3.10 -7.53 -12.23
C ASN A 104 -1.90 -8.49 -12.21
N PHE A 105 -1.78 -9.28 -11.13
CA PHE A 105 -0.67 -10.23 -11.01
C PHE A 105 -0.84 -11.46 -11.88
N VAL A 106 -2.07 -11.85 -12.18
CA VAL A 106 -2.38 -13.01 -13.02
C VAL A 106 -2.85 -12.53 -14.39
N GLN A 107 -2.39 -13.18 -15.44
CA GLN A 107 -2.80 -12.85 -16.80
C GLN A 107 -4.31 -13.01 -16.99
N ASN A 108 -4.89 -12.11 -17.77
CA ASN A 108 -6.23 -12.25 -18.30
C ASN A 108 -6.36 -11.50 -19.63
N LYS A 109 -7.52 -11.61 -20.27
CA LYS A 109 -7.81 -10.97 -21.57
C LYS A 109 -7.57 -9.45 -21.61
N ASN A 110 -7.67 -8.75 -20.47
CA ASN A 110 -7.48 -7.31 -20.35
C ASN A 110 -6.08 -6.93 -19.84
N TRP A 111 -5.27 -7.90 -19.40
CA TRP A 111 -3.92 -7.67 -18.90
C TRP A 111 -3.03 -8.90 -19.13
N THR A 112 -2.27 -8.88 -20.23
CA THR A 112 -1.42 -10.00 -20.65
C THR A 112 0.01 -9.95 -20.09
N PHE A 113 0.34 -8.92 -19.31
CA PHE A 113 1.68 -8.73 -18.72
C PHE A 113 1.82 -9.31 -17.31
N GLY A 114 0.78 -10.00 -16.81
CA GLY A 114 0.84 -10.73 -15.54
C GLY A 114 1.64 -12.02 -15.63
N ILE A 115 1.69 -12.74 -14.52
CA ILE A 115 2.17 -14.12 -14.45
C ILE A 115 1.09 -15.03 -15.05
N ASP A 116 1.53 -16.00 -15.84
CA ASP A 116 0.66 -17.04 -16.39
C ASP A 116 -0.10 -17.77 -15.26
N ALA A 117 -1.40 -18.02 -15.45
CA ALA A 117 -2.27 -18.53 -14.38
C ALA A 117 -1.86 -19.92 -13.87
N ASP A 118 -1.21 -20.73 -14.69
CA ASP A 118 -0.73 -22.06 -14.30
C ASP A 118 0.59 -21.99 -13.50
N ASN A 119 1.18 -20.80 -13.38
CA ASN A 119 2.48 -20.56 -12.74
C ASN A 119 2.42 -19.59 -11.54
N PHE A 120 1.21 -19.21 -11.09
CA PHE A 120 1.01 -18.29 -9.97
C PHE A 120 0.78 -19.02 -8.64
#